data_AF-A0A6P0J008-F1
#
_entry.id   AF-A0A6P0J008-F1
#
_cell.length_a   1.000
_cell.length_b   1.000
_cell.length_c   1.000
_cell.angle_alpha   90.00
_cell.angle_beta   90.00
_cell.angle_gamma   90.00
#
_symmetry.space_group_name_H-M   'P 1'
#
loop_
_entity.id
_entity.type
_entity.pdbx_description
1 polymer ?
#
loop_
_entity_poly.entity_id
_entity_poly.type
_entity_poly.pdbx_seq_one_letter_code
_entity_poly.pdbx_strand_id
1 'polypeptide(L)'
;ASSYRSPLDLPAHGRVASKFVHCAREYFNNLDLPVEIIPLYGSVELGPITGMSEAIVDLVSTGRTLKENGLIEIDILYESTARLIAHPISYRLNTDGINNLIEQIRELTKVSAESLVS
;
A
#
# COMPACT_ATOMS: atom_id res chain seq x y z
N ALA A 1 -0.49 -8.33 -22.97
CA ALA A 1 0.26 -7.83 -21.80
C ALA A 1 0.23 -6.31 -21.85
N SER A 2 0.08 -5.63 -20.70
CA SER A 2 0.10 -4.16 -20.63
C SER A 2 1.35 -3.59 -21.33
N SER A 3 1.23 -2.45 -22.00
CA SER A 3 2.34 -1.71 -22.61
C SER A 3 3.17 -0.93 -21.59
N TYR A 4 2.61 -0.62 -20.42
CA TYR A 4 3.28 0.13 -19.37
C TYR A 4 4.25 -0.78 -18.60
N ARG A 5 5.45 -0.31 -18.33
CA ARG A 5 6.51 -0.99 -17.57
C ARG A 5 7.07 -0.12 -16.44
N SER A 6 6.90 1.18 -16.57
CA SER A 6 7.23 2.22 -15.59
C SER A 6 6.03 3.16 -15.42
N PRO A 7 5.85 3.79 -14.24
CA PRO A 7 4.89 4.87 -14.03
C PRO A 7 5.03 5.99 -15.06
N LEU A 8 6.25 6.27 -15.51
CA LEU A 8 6.53 7.32 -16.50
C LEU A 8 6.05 6.95 -17.92
N ASP A 9 5.69 5.70 -18.16
CA ASP A 9 5.07 5.28 -19.43
C ASP A 9 3.59 5.68 -19.50
N LEU A 10 2.97 6.07 -18.37
CA LEU A 10 1.58 6.51 -18.35
C LEU A 10 1.42 7.83 -19.11
N PRO A 11 0.30 8.01 -19.83
CA PRO A 11 0.04 9.26 -20.52
C PRO A 11 -0.07 10.41 -19.52
N ALA A 12 0.41 11.59 -19.93
CA ALA A 12 0.13 12.82 -19.20
C ALA A 12 -1.38 13.02 -19.09
N HIS A 13 -1.85 13.39 -17.89
CA HIS A 13 -3.26 13.46 -17.51
C HIS A 13 -4.00 12.12 -17.59
N GLY A 14 -3.27 11.00 -17.59
CA GLY A 14 -3.84 9.66 -17.44
C GLY A 14 -4.61 9.52 -16.13
N ARG A 15 -5.61 8.64 -16.13
CA ARG A 15 -6.44 8.36 -14.97
C ARG A 15 -5.84 7.23 -14.14
N VAL A 16 -5.65 7.43 -12.84
CA VAL A 16 -5.14 6.40 -11.92
C VAL A 16 -6.16 6.20 -10.81
N ALA A 17 -6.63 4.97 -10.63
CA ALA A 17 -7.62 4.65 -9.61
C ALA A 17 -6.98 4.16 -8.31
N SER A 18 -7.48 4.63 -7.16
CA SER A 18 -6.91 4.22 -5.87
C SER A 18 -7.87 4.36 -4.69
N LYS A 19 -7.73 3.45 -3.72
CA LYS A 19 -8.24 3.64 -2.34
C LYS A 19 -7.33 4.58 -1.53
N PHE A 20 -6.06 4.67 -1.88
CA PHE A 20 -5.01 5.43 -1.19
C PHE A 20 -4.73 6.76 -1.90
N VAL A 21 -5.77 7.57 -2.04
CA VAL A 21 -5.77 8.81 -2.85
C VAL A 21 -4.63 9.76 -2.48
N HIS A 22 -4.36 9.96 -1.19
CA HIS A 22 -3.30 10.85 -0.75
C HIS A 22 -1.92 10.33 -1.14
N CYS A 23 -1.65 9.05 -0.86
CA CYS A 23 -0.39 8.38 -1.21
C CYS A 23 -0.14 8.40 -2.72
N ALA A 24 -1.18 8.13 -3.52
CA ALA A 24 -1.10 8.16 -4.98
C ALA A 24 -0.78 9.59 -5.48
N ARG A 25 -1.47 10.61 -4.98
CA ARG A 25 -1.20 12.01 -5.36
C ARG A 25 0.23 12.43 -5.03
N GLU A 26 0.68 12.15 -3.82
CA GLU A 26 2.03 12.49 -3.38
C GLU A 26 3.08 11.82 -4.27
N TYR A 27 2.91 10.53 -4.55
CA TYR A 27 3.83 9.79 -5.41
C TYR A 27 3.93 10.37 -6.82
N PHE A 28 2.79 10.61 -7.50
CA PHE A 28 2.82 11.16 -8.87
C PHE A 28 3.28 12.62 -8.92
N ASN A 29 3.02 13.41 -7.87
CA ASN A 29 3.58 14.75 -7.74
C ASN A 29 5.11 14.71 -7.65
N ASN A 30 5.67 13.77 -6.89
CA ASN A 30 7.13 13.61 -6.75
C ASN A 30 7.80 13.13 -8.04
N LEU A 31 7.04 12.53 -8.97
CA LEU A 31 7.50 12.14 -10.30
C LEU A 31 7.36 13.25 -11.35
N ASP A 32 6.85 14.42 -10.98
CA ASP A 32 6.48 15.51 -11.92
C ASP A 32 5.56 15.01 -13.06
N LEU A 33 4.74 13.99 -12.80
CA LEU A 33 3.84 13.38 -13.77
C LEU A 33 2.39 13.76 -13.46
N PRO A 34 1.77 14.67 -14.23
CA PRO A 34 0.39 15.04 -13.97
C PRO A 34 -0.56 13.88 -14.30
N VAL A 35 -1.34 13.44 -13.32
CA VAL A 35 -2.37 12.40 -13.47
C VAL A 35 -3.66 12.81 -12.78
N GLU A 36 -4.79 12.25 -13.23
CA GLU A 36 -6.07 12.36 -12.55
C GLU A 36 -6.24 11.19 -11.58
N ILE A 37 -6.27 11.47 -10.27
CA ILE A 37 -6.51 10.42 -9.26
C ILE A 37 -8.00 10.24 -9.03
N ILE A 38 -8.51 9.05 -9.37
CA ILE A 38 -9.90 8.64 -9.20
C ILE A 38 -10.03 7.85 -7.88
N PRO A 39 -10.81 8.36 -6.89
CA PRO A 39 -11.05 7.63 -5.65
C PRO A 39 -11.93 6.41 -5.89
N LEU A 40 -11.50 5.24 -5.39
CA LEU A 40 -12.31 4.02 -5.34
C LEU A 40 -12.43 3.49 -3.93
N TYR A 41 -13.59 2.90 -3.63
CA TYR A 41 -13.92 2.36 -2.30
C TYR A 41 -13.96 0.83 -2.26
N GLY A 42 -13.97 0.18 -3.42
CA GLY A 42 -14.00 -1.28 -3.59
C GLY A 42 -13.43 -1.66 -4.95
N SER A 43 -13.02 -2.92 -5.11
CA SER A 43 -12.48 -3.53 -6.33
C SER A 43 -11.73 -2.57 -7.27
N VAL A 44 -10.53 -2.18 -6.87
CA VAL A 44 -9.71 -1.20 -7.60
C VAL A 44 -9.26 -1.78 -8.94
N GLU A 45 -9.05 -3.09 -8.99
CA GLU A 45 -8.71 -3.88 -10.18
C GLU A 45 -9.70 -3.71 -11.35
N LEU A 46 -10.95 -3.34 -11.06
CA LEU A 46 -11.95 -3.06 -12.11
C LEU A 46 -11.66 -1.77 -12.88
N GLY A 47 -10.88 -0.84 -12.33
CA GLY A 47 -10.59 0.44 -13.00
C GLY A 47 -10.00 0.26 -14.40
N PRO A 48 -8.86 -0.45 -14.54
CA PRO A 48 -8.30 -0.79 -15.85
C PRO A 48 -9.18 -1.71 -16.68
N ILE A 49 -9.81 -2.72 -16.07
CA ILE A 49 -10.64 -3.70 -16.79
C ILE A 49 -11.83 -3.03 -17.49
N THR A 50 -12.42 -2.01 -16.87
CA THR A 50 -13.57 -1.26 -17.41
C THR A 50 -13.16 -0.05 -18.24
N GLY A 51 -11.86 0.23 -18.38
CA GLY A 51 -11.36 1.42 -19.09
C GLY A 51 -11.58 2.74 -18.34
N MET A 52 -11.84 2.70 -17.04
CA MET A 52 -12.00 3.89 -16.20
C MET A 52 -10.66 4.51 -15.80
N SER A 53 -9.58 3.73 -15.77
CA SER A 53 -8.23 4.19 -15.43
C SER A 53 -7.16 3.45 -16.22
N GLU A 54 -6.02 4.09 -16.46
CA GLU A 54 -4.84 3.49 -17.09
C GLU A 54 -4.10 2.55 -16.12
N ALA A 55 -4.09 2.91 -14.83
CA ALA A 55 -3.39 2.18 -13.78
C ALA A 55 -4.13 2.24 -12.44
N ILE A 56 -3.67 1.45 -11.49
CA ILE A 56 -4.15 1.46 -10.11
C ILE A 56 -3.01 1.66 -9.14
N VAL A 57 -3.32 2.26 -7.98
CA VAL A 57 -2.48 2.22 -6.79
C VAL A 57 -3.27 1.50 -5.71
N ASP A 58 -2.80 0.31 -5.30
CA ASP A 58 -3.44 -0.50 -4.25
C ASP A 58 -2.39 -1.24 -3.41
N LEU A 59 -2.79 -1.74 -2.25
CA LEU A 59 -1.95 -2.54 -1.38
C LEU A 59 -1.88 -3.98 -1.90
N VAL A 60 -0.66 -4.48 -2.11
CA VAL A 60 -0.43 -5.84 -2.59
C VAL A 60 0.54 -6.59 -1.68
N SER A 61 0.43 -7.92 -1.65
CA SER A 61 1.32 -8.80 -0.88
C SER A 61 2.08 -9.75 -1.80
N THR A 62 1.49 -10.88 -2.19
CA THR A 62 2.14 -11.87 -3.08
C THR A 62 1.99 -11.55 -4.57
N GLY A 63 1.29 -10.47 -4.92
CA GLY A 63 0.95 -10.11 -6.30
C GLY A 63 -0.05 -11.07 -6.98
N ARG A 64 -0.59 -12.08 -6.27
CA ARG A 64 -1.51 -13.08 -6.85
C ARG A 64 -2.77 -12.43 -7.45
N THR A 65 -3.41 -11.54 -6.69
CA THR A 65 -4.63 -10.83 -7.12
C THR A 65 -4.39 -9.95 -8.35
N LEU A 66 -3.21 -9.32 -8.47
CA LEU A 66 -2.86 -8.57 -9.68
C LEU A 66 -2.82 -9.49 -10.90
N LYS A 67 -2.10 -10.63 -10.79
CA LYS A 67 -1.95 -11.60 -11.89
C LYS A 67 -3.28 -12.20 -12.32
N GLU A 68 -4.15 -12.53 -11.37
CA GLU A 68 -5.49 -13.07 -11.64
C GLU A 68 -6.37 -12.08 -12.42
N ASN A 69 -6.13 -10.78 -12.26
CA ASN A 69 -6.81 -9.70 -13.00
C ASN A 69 -6.01 -9.22 -14.22
N GLY A 70 -4.96 -9.92 -14.63
CA GLY A 70 -4.12 -9.54 -15.78
C GLY A 70 -3.31 -8.26 -15.58
N LEU A 71 -3.17 -7.80 -14.34
CA LEU A 71 -2.39 -6.64 -13.96
C LEU A 71 -0.94 -7.04 -13.68
N ILE A 72 -0.04 -6.07 -13.85
CA ILE A 72 1.37 -6.19 -13.53
C ILE A 72 1.77 -5.04 -12.61
N GLU A 73 2.72 -5.31 -11.73
CA GLU A 73 3.35 -4.28 -10.92
C GLU A 73 4.36 -3.53 -11.78
N ILE A 74 4.31 -2.20 -11.75
CA ILE A 74 5.20 -1.31 -12.53
C ILE A 74 6.10 -0.45 -11.65
N ASP A 75 5.74 -0.28 -10.37
CA ASP A 75 6.58 0.33 -9.34
C ASP A 75 6.05 0.04 -7.93
N ILE A 76 6.89 0.27 -6.91
CA ILE A 76 6.58 0.18 -5.49
C ILE A 76 6.59 1.59 -4.91
N LEU A 77 5.42 2.06 -4.45
CA LEU A 77 5.31 3.37 -3.82
C LEU A 77 5.88 3.36 -2.39
N TYR A 78 5.53 2.33 -1.62
CA TYR A 78 5.88 2.19 -0.20
C TYR A 78 5.93 0.73 0.20
N GLU A 79 6.77 0.41 1.18
CA GLU A 79 6.71 -0.85 1.91
C GLU A 79 5.93 -0.67 3.22
N SER A 80 5.06 -1.64 3.54
CA SER A 80 4.21 -1.59 4.73
C SER A 80 4.57 -2.67 5.74
N THR A 81 4.49 -2.32 7.01
CA THR A 81 4.70 -3.23 8.15
C THR A 81 3.60 -3.03 9.17
N ALA A 82 3.24 -4.10 9.90
CA ALA A 82 2.35 -3.96 11.04
C ALA A 82 3.06 -3.17 12.16
N ARG A 83 2.38 -2.17 12.72
CA ARG A 83 2.89 -1.33 13.81
C ARG A 83 1.88 -1.32 14.96
N LEU A 84 2.37 -1.50 16.19
CA LEU A 84 1.58 -1.27 17.40
C LEU A 84 1.59 0.22 17.72
N ILE A 85 0.42 0.86 17.65
CA ILE A 85 0.26 2.29 17.90
C ILE A 85 -0.57 2.47 19.17
N ALA A 86 -0.07 3.29 20.11
CA ALA A 86 -0.73 3.57 21.37
C ALA A 86 -0.92 5.08 21.57
N HIS A 87 -2.03 5.47 22.21
CA HIS A 87 -2.25 6.86 22.59
C HIS A 87 -1.21 7.29 23.65
N PRO A 88 -0.52 8.45 23.52
CA PRO A 88 0.59 8.82 24.38
C PRO A 88 0.25 8.93 25.87
N ILE A 89 -1.00 9.28 26.21
CA ILE A 89 -1.45 9.35 27.62
C ILE A 89 -1.65 7.94 28.18
N SER A 90 -2.35 7.07 27.46
CA SER A 90 -2.61 5.68 27.89
C SER A 90 -1.32 4.91 28.08
N TYR A 91 -0.34 5.12 27.18
CA TYR A 91 1.00 4.56 27.32
C TYR A 91 1.74 5.05 28.58
N ARG A 92 1.71 6.36 28.85
CA ARG A 92 2.39 6.95 30.02
C ARG A 92 1.76 6.54 31.35
N LEU A 93 0.43 6.49 31.42
CA LEU A 93 -0.28 6.17 32.66
C LEU A 93 -0.32 4.65 32.91
N ASN A 94 -0.27 3.83 31.86
CA ASN A 94 -0.30 2.37 31.94
C ASN A 94 -1.48 1.83 32.77
N THR A 95 -2.62 2.51 32.75
CA THR A 95 -3.80 2.16 33.57
C THR A 95 -4.35 0.78 33.22
N ASP A 96 -4.24 0.38 31.95
CA ASP A 96 -4.81 -0.85 31.42
C ASP A 96 -3.75 -1.97 31.27
N GLY A 97 -2.55 -1.77 31.82
CA GLY A 97 -1.46 -2.73 31.71
C GLY A 97 -0.86 -2.86 30.30
N ILE A 98 -0.98 -1.83 29.46
CA ILE A 98 -0.50 -1.80 28.07
C ILE A 98 0.99 -2.16 27.95
N ASN A 99 1.79 -1.86 28.97
CA ASN A 99 3.22 -2.22 28.99
C ASN A 99 3.43 -3.74 28.96
N ASN A 100 2.59 -4.51 29.65
CA ASN A 100 2.69 -5.97 29.64
C ASN A 100 2.38 -6.53 28.25
N LEU A 101 1.35 -5.99 27.58
CA LEU A 101 1.00 -6.37 26.22
C LEU A 101 2.13 -6.02 25.23
N ILE A 102 2.74 -4.84 25.38
CA ILE A 102 3.88 -4.42 24.57
C ILE A 102 5.04 -5.41 24.71
N GLU A 103 5.40 -5.81 25.94
CA GLU A 103 6.47 -6.78 26.16
C GLU A 103 6.14 -8.17 25.60
N GLN A 104 4.90 -8.64 25.74
CA GLN A 104 4.47 -9.91 25.13
C GLN A 104 4.60 -9.88 23.61
N ILE A 105 4.14 -8.81 22.96
CA ILE A 105 4.25 -8.65 21.50
C ILE A 105 5.72 -8.56 21.09
N ARG A 106 6.57 -7.84 21.83
CA ARG A 106 8.01 -7.76 21.58
C ARG A 106 8.68 -9.13 21.63
N GLU A 107 8.36 -9.94 22.62
CA GLU A 107 8.97 -11.26 22.77
C GLU A 107 8.55 -12.21 21.64
N LEU A 108 7.25 -12.24 21.29
CA LEU A 108 6.74 -13.05 20.18
C LEU A 108 7.31 -12.64 18.81
N THR A 109 7.59 -11.35 18.63
CA THR A 109 8.11 -10.84 17.35
C THR A 109 9.61 -11.06 17.18
N LYS A 110 10.42 -11.06 18.27
CA LYS A 110 11.85 -11.42 18.20
C LYS A 110 12.07 -12.86 17.71
N VAL A 111 11.31 -13.80 18.28
CA VAL A 111 11.38 -15.24 17.94
C VAL A 111 11.01 -15.49 16.47
N SER A 112 10.06 -14.70 15.93
CA SER A 112 9.63 -14.80 14.54
C SER A 112 10.68 -14.26 13.56
N ALA A 113 11.47 -13.26 13.96
CA ALA A 113 12.54 -12.71 13.12
C ALA A 113 13.74 -13.67 13.03
N GLU A 114 14.11 -14.34 14.13
CA GLU A 114 15.25 -15.28 14.16
C GLU A 114 14.97 -16.57 13.37
N SER A 115 13.71 -17.01 13.30
CA SER A 115 13.31 -18.19 12.50
C SER A 115 13.22 -17.94 11.00
N LEU A 116 13.22 -16.68 10.55
CA LEU A 116 13.18 -16.30 9.13
C LEU A 116 14.57 -16.09 8.52
N VAL A 117 15.63 -16.10 9.35
CA VAL A 117 17.04 -15.90 8.93
C VAL A 117 17.81 -17.25 8.90
N SER A 118 17.11 -18.37 9.04
CA SER A 118 17.61 -19.75 8.91
C SER A 118 16.85 -20.51 7.83
#